data_AF-J3D0Z3-F1
#
_entry.id   AF-J3D0Z3-F1
#
_cell.length_a   1.000
_cell.length_b   1.000
_cell.length_c   1.000
_cell.angle_alpha   90.00
_cell.angle_beta   90.00
_cell.angle_gamma   90.00
#
_symmetry.space_group_name_H-M   'P 1'
#
loop_
_entity.id
_entity.type
_entity.pdbx_description
1 polymer ?
#
loop_
_entity_poly.entity_id
_entity_poly.type
_entity_poly.pdbx_seq_one_letter_code
_entity_poly.pdbx_strand_id
1 'polypeptide(L)'
;MIALAFTSLAGCSAVSNMLEGDRIDYKSAEKAKGPRLEVPPDLTQLQRDNRYAIPEANKGVATASGYSLEQKTKPAADAAAVAPQAKGDLRIERDGTQRWLVVSQTPEQLWTPIKDFWQDSGFLINVESPDTGVMETDWAENRAKIPQDFIRNTLGKVFDSLYSTGERDKFRTRLERGPNGTTEIFISHRGAEEVLTGSAKETSVWTARPSDPGLEAEFLARLMVRLGAEETKAKAAVANAPSLQARSKLLKAATGSSVQVDESFDRAWRRVGLALDRVGFTVEDRDRSQGIYFVRYVDQNQDAKDKESGGFFSNLFSSKNKDKTAARYRIVVKGTGDVSGITVQNNDGKAEVSQTADKILGLLNDQLK
;
A
#
# COMPACT_ATOMS: atom_id res chain seq x y z
N MET A 1 -29.56 33.30 49.58
CA MET A 1 -29.63 31.91 49.05
C MET A 1 -28.51 31.81 48.01
N ILE A 2 -27.47 30.97 48.15
CA ILE A 2 -27.48 29.49 48.07
C ILE A 2 -28.07 29.09 46.70
N ALA A 3 -27.42 28.40 45.73
CA ALA A 3 -26.09 27.74 45.63
C ALA A 3 -25.64 27.71 44.14
N LEU A 4 -24.65 26.94 43.61
CA LEU A 4 -23.72 25.90 44.11
C LEU A 4 -22.48 25.80 43.16
N ALA A 5 -21.40 25.13 43.63
CA ALA A 5 -20.43 24.30 42.88
C ALA A 5 -19.73 24.82 41.59
N PHE A 6 -18.46 25.22 41.77
CA PHE A 6 -17.39 25.04 40.78
C PHE A 6 -16.34 24.10 41.41
N THR A 7 -16.26 22.87 40.92
CA THR A 7 -15.32 21.82 41.35
C THR A 7 -15.09 20.90 40.15
N SER A 8 -13.91 20.46 39.72
CA SER A 8 -12.51 20.62 40.16
C SER A 8 -11.74 19.64 39.25
N LEU A 9 -10.98 20.14 38.27
CA LEU A 9 -10.21 19.29 37.34
C LEU A 9 -8.71 19.48 37.61
N ALA A 10 -8.16 18.71 38.55
CA ALA A 10 -6.72 18.63 38.82
C ALA A 10 -6.40 17.31 39.55
N GLY A 11 -5.99 16.27 38.81
CA GLY A 11 -5.79 14.95 39.41
C GLY A 11 -5.36 13.83 38.47
N CYS A 12 -4.29 14.03 37.68
CA CYS A 12 -3.68 12.98 36.84
C CYS A 12 -2.13 13.00 36.81
N SER A 13 -1.47 13.73 37.71
CA SER A 13 0.00 13.75 37.85
C SER A 13 0.55 12.94 39.03
N ALA A 14 -0.31 12.44 39.92
CA ALA A 14 0.12 11.72 41.13
C ALA A 14 0.41 10.22 40.89
N VAL A 15 -0.17 9.62 39.85
CA VAL A 15 -0.09 8.16 39.61
C VAL A 15 1.23 7.74 38.96
N SER A 16 1.90 8.64 38.22
CA SER A 16 3.17 8.35 37.54
C SER A 16 4.37 8.21 38.48
N ASN A 17 4.34 8.80 39.67
CA ASN A 17 5.46 8.76 40.63
C ASN A 17 5.42 7.57 41.60
N MET A 18 4.40 6.71 41.55
CA MET A 18 4.22 5.60 42.49
C MET A 18 4.61 4.23 41.91
N LEU A 19 5.16 4.18 40.69
CA LEU A 19 5.43 2.95 39.95
C LEU A 19 6.89 2.81 39.49
N GLU A 20 7.83 3.44 40.19
CA GLU A 20 9.26 3.35 39.88
C GLU A 20 9.96 2.45 40.91
N GLY A 21 10.49 1.32 40.44
CA GLY A 21 11.12 0.31 41.28
C GLY A 21 12.43 0.76 41.94
N ASP A 22 12.76 0.08 43.04
CA ASP A 22 13.88 0.37 43.94
C ASP A 22 15.22 0.63 43.21
N ARG A 23 15.72 1.87 43.32
CA ARG A 23 17.02 2.28 42.78
C ARG A 23 18.06 2.22 43.88
N ILE A 24 18.89 1.18 43.86
CA ILE A 24 20.01 0.98 44.80
C ILE A 24 20.93 2.22 44.80
N ASP A 25 20.98 2.90 45.94
CA ASP A 25 21.65 4.20 46.08
C ASP A 25 23.13 4.02 46.45
N TYR A 26 24.01 3.92 45.45
CA TYR A 26 25.47 3.71 45.61
C TYR A 26 26.24 4.94 46.15
N LYS A 27 25.55 5.92 46.74
CA LYS A 27 26.10 7.25 47.03
C LYS A 27 26.83 7.39 48.37
N SER A 28 27.06 6.28 49.07
CA SER A 28 27.64 6.19 50.42
C SER A 28 29.03 5.55 50.48
N ALA A 29 29.79 5.57 49.37
CA ALA A 29 31.23 5.37 49.41
C ALA A 29 31.95 6.69 49.79
N GLU A 30 32.11 6.92 51.10
CA GLU A 30 32.86 8.08 51.60
C GLU A 30 34.31 8.10 51.10
N LYS A 31 34.83 9.31 50.85
CA LYS A 31 36.21 9.52 50.39
C LYS A 31 37.22 9.24 51.49
N ALA A 32 37.71 8.02 51.57
CA ALA A 32 38.99 7.72 52.23
C ALA A 32 40.15 8.40 51.46
N LYS A 33 40.43 9.67 51.78
CA LYS A 33 41.64 10.38 51.32
C LYS A 33 42.87 9.79 52.03
N GLY A 34 43.42 8.71 51.50
CA GLY A 34 44.78 8.28 51.84
C GLY A 34 45.80 9.36 51.41
N PRO A 35 46.92 9.53 52.14
CA PRO A 35 48.01 10.40 51.70
C PRO A 35 48.57 9.91 50.36
N ARG A 36 48.93 10.85 49.46
CA ARG A 36 49.68 10.49 48.26
C ARG A 36 51.12 10.19 48.67
N LEU A 37 51.57 8.95 48.42
CA LEU A 37 52.98 8.57 48.55
C LEU A 37 53.81 9.35 47.53
N GLU A 38 54.74 10.16 48.01
CA GLU A 38 55.73 10.84 47.17
C GLU A 38 56.84 9.85 46.77
N VAL A 39 57.22 9.87 45.50
CA VAL A 39 58.17 8.92 44.92
C VAL A 39 59.56 9.55 44.88
N PRO A 40 60.60 8.94 45.48
CA PRO A 40 61.96 9.45 45.43
C PRO A 40 62.52 9.53 43.99
N PRO A 41 63.46 10.44 43.70
CA PRO A 41 63.83 10.84 42.34
C PRO A 41 64.69 9.85 41.53
N ASP A 42 64.83 8.58 41.95
CA ASP A 42 65.77 7.62 41.34
C ASP A 42 65.13 6.24 41.03
N LEU A 43 63.83 6.22 40.72
CA LEU A 43 63.12 5.05 40.19
C LEU A 43 62.30 5.43 38.96
N THR A 44 62.61 4.80 37.82
CA THR A 44 61.84 4.91 36.58
C THR A 44 60.41 4.39 36.80
N GLN A 45 59.43 5.26 36.56
CA GLN A 45 58.02 4.92 36.75
C GLN A 45 57.58 3.92 35.69
N LEU A 46 57.20 2.71 36.11
CA LEU A 46 56.47 1.76 35.26
C LEU A 46 55.17 2.43 34.77
N GLN A 47 54.97 2.48 33.45
CA GLN A 47 53.73 3.03 32.89
C GLN A 47 52.52 2.25 33.42
N ARG A 48 51.57 2.96 34.01
CA ARG A 48 50.31 2.36 34.45
C ARG A 48 49.50 1.96 33.23
N ASP A 49 49.14 0.69 33.18
CA ASP A 49 48.30 0.13 32.12
C ASP A 49 46.90 0.77 32.18
N ASN A 50 46.59 1.61 31.19
CA ASN A 50 45.56 2.65 31.31
C ASN A 50 44.12 2.14 31.09
N ARG A 51 43.87 0.84 31.33
CA ARG A 51 42.60 0.15 31.01
C ARG A 51 41.45 0.42 32.00
N TYR A 52 41.75 1.08 33.12
CA TYR A 52 40.76 1.45 34.15
C TYR A 52 40.74 2.95 34.45
N ALA A 53 41.23 3.79 33.53
CA ALA A 53 41.06 5.24 33.63
C ALA A 53 39.59 5.61 33.40
N ILE A 54 38.87 5.88 34.49
CA ILE A 54 37.55 6.48 34.44
C ILE A 54 37.71 7.89 33.84
N PRO A 55 37.03 8.25 32.74
CA PRO A 55 37.09 9.61 32.21
C PRO A 55 36.57 10.57 33.28
N GLU A 56 37.39 11.54 33.69
CA GLU A 56 36.99 12.58 34.62
C GLU A 56 36.01 13.53 33.91
N ALA A 57 34.74 13.14 33.90
CA ALA A 57 33.64 13.98 33.46
C ALA A 57 33.65 15.27 34.30
N ASN A 58 33.96 16.38 33.62
CA ASN A 58 34.00 17.71 34.22
C ASN A 58 32.74 17.95 35.06
N LYS A 59 32.94 18.24 36.36
CA LYS A 59 31.87 18.76 37.23
C LYS A 59 31.59 20.24 36.89
N GLY A 60 31.08 20.47 35.68
CA GLY A 60 30.53 21.74 35.22
C GLY A 60 29.01 21.70 35.30
N VAL A 61 28.41 22.85 35.65
CA VAL A 61 26.95 23.01 35.70
C VAL A 61 26.35 22.72 34.33
N ALA A 62 25.21 22.02 34.26
CA ALA A 62 24.55 21.68 33.01
C ALA A 62 24.12 22.95 32.26
N THR A 63 24.76 23.23 31.11
CA THR A 63 24.38 24.33 30.22
C THR A 63 23.64 23.78 29.00
N ALA A 64 22.68 24.53 28.47
CA ALA A 64 21.86 24.13 27.31
C ALA A 64 22.71 23.81 26.05
N SER A 65 23.92 24.38 25.97
CA SER A 65 24.91 24.11 24.93
C SER A 65 25.50 22.69 24.98
N GLY A 66 25.55 22.05 26.16
CA GLY A 66 26.01 20.66 26.30
C GLY A 66 24.99 19.66 25.76
N TYR A 67 23.72 19.82 26.14
CA TYR A 67 22.62 18.95 25.72
C TYR A 67 22.43 18.89 24.20
N SER A 68 22.69 20.02 23.52
CA SER A 68 22.63 20.12 22.06
C SER A 68 23.86 19.52 21.33
N LEU A 69 24.98 19.28 22.04
CA LEU A 69 26.08 18.45 21.55
C LEU A 69 25.81 16.96 21.77
N GLU A 70 25.28 16.56 22.94
CA GLU A 70 24.95 15.15 23.24
C GLU A 70 23.85 14.59 22.31
N GLN A 71 22.93 15.42 21.82
CA GLN A 71 21.98 15.04 20.77
C GLN A 71 22.66 14.74 19.41
N LYS A 72 23.87 15.26 19.14
CA LYS A 72 24.60 15.05 17.88
C LYS A 72 25.62 13.91 17.91
N THR A 73 25.96 13.39 19.09
CA THR A 73 27.02 12.39 19.27
C THR A 73 26.55 11.08 19.90
N LYS A 74 25.24 10.86 20.03
CA LYS A 74 24.68 9.59 20.49
C LYS A 74 25.03 8.49 19.48
N PRO A 75 25.86 7.49 19.83
CA PRO A 75 26.10 6.37 18.93
C PRO A 75 24.79 5.62 18.73
N ALA A 76 24.53 5.15 17.51
CA ALA A 76 23.43 4.22 17.30
C ALA A 76 23.69 2.99 18.19
N ALA A 77 22.78 2.71 19.11
CA ALA A 77 22.83 1.45 19.82
C ALA A 77 22.62 0.33 18.80
N ASP A 78 23.49 -0.68 18.81
CA ASP A 78 23.31 -1.91 18.05
C ASP A 78 22.06 -2.65 18.58
N ALA A 79 20.90 -2.21 18.11
CA ALA A 79 19.68 -2.98 18.19
C ALA A 79 19.90 -4.23 17.34
N ALA A 80 19.98 -5.40 18.00
CA ALA A 80 20.08 -6.69 17.34
C ALA A 80 19.03 -6.76 16.21
N ALA A 81 19.51 -6.92 14.97
CA ALA A 81 18.69 -6.76 13.77
C ALA A 81 17.72 -7.93 13.60
N VAL A 82 16.58 -7.87 14.29
CA VAL A 82 15.42 -8.75 14.07
C VAL A 82 14.61 -8.29 12.84
N ALA A 83 14.81 -7.05 12.38
CA ALA A 83 14.31 -6.58 11.10
C ALA A 83 15.21 -7.08 9.95
N PRO A 84 14.64 -7.61 8.84
CA PRO A 84 15.41 -7.85 7.62
C PRO A 84 16.07 -6.55 7.15
N GLN A 85 17.38 -6.58 6.88
CA GLN A 85 18.01 -5.44 6.22
C GLN A 85 17.34 -5.20 4.86
N ALA A 86 16.94 -3.96 4.59
CA ALA A 86 16.26 -3.57 3.36
C ALA A 86 17.01 -4.07 2.13
N LYS A 87 16.41 -5.00 1.38
CA LYS A 87 17.02 -5.58 0.19
C LYS A 87 16.78 -4.66 -1.01
N GLY A 88 17.66 -3.67 -1.16
CA GLY A 88 17.65 -2.70 -2.25
C GLY A 88 16.90 -1.41 -1.92
N ASP A 89 16.97 -0.46 -2.84
CA ASP A 89 16.24 0.81 -2.74
C ASP A 89 14.73 0.56 -2.85
N LEU A 90 13.96 1.19 -1.96
CA LEU A 90 12.52 1.04 -1.78
C LEU A 90 11.88 2.43 -1.71
N ARG A 91 11.13 2.81 -2.74
CA ARG A 91 10.54 4.15 -2.84
C ARG A 91 9.13 4.11 -3.42
N ILE A 92 8.25 4.98 -2.92
CA ILE A 92 6.91 5.16 -3.48
C ILE A 92 6.97 6.24 -4.56
N GLU A 93 6.43 5.93 -5.72
CA GLU A 93 6.04 6.92 -6.72
C GLU A 93 4.52 7.10 -6.69
N ARG A 94 4.07 8.29 -7.10
CA ARG A 94 2.65 8.65 -7.13
C ARG A 94 2.35 9.50 -8.36
N ASP A 95 1.18 9.27 -8.92
CA ASP A 95 0.66 10.03 -10.04
C ASP A 95 -0.86 10.18 -9.88
N GLY A 96 -1.36 11.40 -9.68
CA GLY A 96 -2.73 11.67 -9.26
C GLY A 96 -3.17 10.89 -8.01
N THR A 97 -4.15 9.99 -8.19
CA THR A 97 -4.67 9.06 -7.17
C THR A 97 -3.91 7.73 -7.09
N GLN A 98 -2.99 7.48 -8.02
CA GLN A 98 -2.29 6.21 -8.18
C GLN A 98 -0.98 6.23 -7.40
N ARG A 99 -0.64 5.12 -6.73
CA ARG A 99 0.65 4.93 -6.05
C ARG A 99 1.22 3.57 -6.43
N TRP A 100 2.54 3.47 -6.53
CA TRP A 100 3.24 2.21 -6.73
C TRP A 100 4.57 2.19 -5.99
N LEU A 101 5.04 1.00 -5.66
CA LEU A 101 6.32 0.77 -5.01
C LEU A 101 7.38 0.41 -6.05
N VAL A 102 8.44 1.20 -6.13
CA VAL A 102 9.61 0.90 -6.96
C VAL A 102 10.67 0.22 -6.09
N VAL A 103 11.17 -0.92 -6.57
CA VAL A 103 12.16 -1.77 -5.88
C VAL A 103 13.33 -2.08 -6.80
N SER A 104 14.57 -2.00 -6.30
CA SER A 104 15.78 -2.43 -7.03
C SER A 104 16.00 -3.96 -6.99
N GLN A 105 14.98 -4.73 -7.40
CA GLN A 105 15.02 -6.18 -7.56
C GLN A 105 14.21 -6.58 -8.81
N THR A 106 14.46 -7.77 -9.36
CA THR A 106 13.72 -8.26 -10.54
C THR A 106 12.35 -8.84 -10.16
N PRO A 107 11.37 -8.90 -11.08
CA PRO A 107 10.03 -9.43 -10.76
C PRO A 107 10.06 -10.88 -10.26
N GLU A 108 10.99 -11.68 -10.78
CA GLU A 108 11.17 -13.09 -10.44
C GLU A 108 11.65 -13.26 -8.99
N GLN A 109 12.50 -12.36 -8.50
CA GLN A 109 12.97 -12.32 -7.11
C GLN A 109 11.86 -11.88 -6.14
N LEU A 110 10.97 -11.00 -6.61
CA LEU A 110 9.88 -10.41 -5.82
C LEU A 110 8.61 -11.28 -5.78
N TRP A 111 8.47 -12.24 -6.71
CA TRP A 111 7.25 -13.04 -6.86
C TRP A 111 6.84 -13.78 -5.59
N THR A 112 7.72 -14.64 -5.07
CA THR A 112 7.46 -15.42 -3.84
C THR A 112 7.28 -14.51 -2.63
N PRO A 113 8.15 -13.51 -2.35
CA PRO A 113 7.92 -12.54 -1.26
C PRO A 113 6.55 -11.83 -1.30
N ILE A 114 6.02 -11.51 -2.49
CA ILE A 114 4.70 -10.88 -2.67
C ILE A 114 3.58 -11.92 -2.48
N LYS A 115 3.77 -13.17 -2.91
CA LYS A 115 2.83 -14.26 -2.67
C LYS A 115 2.69 -14.54 -1.17
N ASP A 116 3.82 -14.72 -0.50
CA ASP A 116 3.90 -14.94 0.94
C ASP A 116 3.25 -13.77 1.68
N PHE A 117 3.54 -12.52 1.29
CA PHE A 117 2.93 -11.31 1.86
C PHE A 117 1.38 -11.35 1.87
N TRP A 118 0.75 -11.79 0.79
CA TRP A 118 -0.71 -11.88 0.72
C TRP A 118 -1.25 -13.03 1.58
N GLN A 119 -0.57 -14.18 1.59
CA GLN A 119 -0.93 -15.33 2.43
C GLN A 119 -0.76 -15.03 3.93
N ASP A 120 0.37 -14.42 4.32
CA ASP A 120 0.67 -13.88 5.65
C ASP A 120 -0.39 -12.84 6.07
N SER A 121 -0.90 -12.04 5.12
CA SER A 121 -1.97 -11.06 5.33
C SER A 121 -3.39 -11.67 5.39
N GLY A 122 -3.52 -13.00 5.29
CA GLY A 122 -4.79 -13.73 5.39
C GLY A 122 -5.58 -13.83 4.09
N PHE A 123 -4.97 -13.55 2.93
CA PHE A 123 -5.62 -13.66 1.62
C PHE A 123 -5.22 -14.97 0.91
N LEU A 124 -6.22 -15.67 0.37
CA LEU A 124 -5.99 -16.72 -0.61
C LEU A 124 -5.65 -16.10 -1.96
N ILE A 125 -4.80 -16.75 -2.75
CA ILE A 125 -4.50 -16.35 -4.14
C ILE A 125 -5.40 -17.16 -5.08
N ASN A 126 -6.15 -16.46 -5.92
CA ASN A 126 -7.08 -17.04 -6.89
C ASN A 126 -6.51 -17.01 -8.32
N VAL A 127 -5.67 -16.02 -8.65
CA VAL A 127 -4.96 -15.94 -9.93
C VAL A 127 -3.47 -15.73 -9.70
N GLU A 128 -2.65 -16.53 -10.36
CA GLU A 128 -1.19 -16.42 -10.36
C GLU A 128 -0.68 -16.56 -11.80
N SER A 129 -0.06 -15.50 -12.33
CA SER A 129 0.55 -15.48 -13.67
C SER A 129 1.93 -14.80 -13.59
N PRO A 130 3.00 -15.56 -13.33
CA PRO A 130 4.36 -15.04 -13.27
C PRO A 130 4.78 -14.38 -14.60
N ASP A 131 4.41 -15.00 -15.72
CA ASP A 131 4.77 -14.55 -17.08
C ASP A 131 4.25 -13.14 -17.39
N THR A 132 3.01 -12.83 -16.99
CA THR A 132 2.42 -11.50 -17.17
C THR A 132 2.73 -10.56 -16.00
N GLY A 133 3.30 -11.07 -14.89
CA GLY A 133 3.57 -10.34 -13.67
C GLY A 133 2.30 -10.02 -12.86
N VAL A 134 1.26 -10.86 -12.91
CA VAL A 134 -0.06 -10.58 -12.31
C VAL A 134 -0.44 -11.61 -11.24
N MET A 135 -0.85 -11.11 -10.07
CA MET A 135 -1.40 -11.91 -8.97
C MET A 135 -2.73 -11.31 -8.49
N GLU A 136 -3.73 -12.13 -8.19
CA GLU A 136 -5.04 -11.69 -7.70
C GLU A 136 -5.46 -12.53 -6.49
N THR A 137 -5.89 -11.87 -5.41
CA THR A 137 -6.46 -12.55 -4.25
C THR A 137 -7.85 -13.10 -4.58
N ASP A 138 -8.36 -14.01 -3.76
CA ASP A 138 -9.80 -14.25 -3.71
C ASP A 138 -10.53 -13.08 -3.02
N TRP A 139 -11.86 -13.08 -3.06
CA TRP A 139 -12.72 -12.15 -2.32
C TRP A 139 -12.70 -12.48 -0.82
N ALA A 140 -12.23 -11.54 0.00
CA ALA A 140 -12.24 -11.67 1.45
C ALA A 140 -13.55 -11.16 2.06
N GLU A 141 -14.47 -12.08 2.37
CA GLU A 141 -15.75 -11.80 3.07
C GLU A 141 -15.60 -11.58 4.58
N ASN A 142 -14.64 -12.27 5.22
CA ASN A 142 -14.73 -12.57 6.64
C ASN A 142 -13.40 -12.37 7.38
N ARG A 143 -13.03 -11.09 7.56
CA ARG A 143 -11.79 -10.68 8.25
C ARG A 143 -11.76 -11.05 9.74
N ALA A 144 -12.86 -11.53 10.33
CA ALA A 144 -12.91 -12.01 11.72
C ALA A 144 -12.06 -13.28 11.98
N LYS A 145 -11.56 -13.94 10.93
CA LYS A 145 -10.63 -15.08 11.01
C LYS A 145 -9.16 -14.75 10.79
N ILE A 146 -8.80 -13.48 10.58
CA ILE A 146 -7.38 -13.07 10.51
C ILE A 146 -6.78 -13.23 11.93
N PRO A 147 -5.61 -13.88 12.10
CA PRO A 147 -4.97 -14.03 13.40
C PRO A 147 -4.78 -12.67 14.10
N GLN A 148 -5.44 -12.48 15.25
CA GLN A 148 -5.52 -11.20 15.94
C GLN A 148 -4.14 -10.71 16.46
N ASP A 149 -3.19 -11.62 16.61
CA ASP A 149 -1.89 -11.36 17.25
C ASP A 149 -0.95 -10.48 16.40
N PHE A 150 -1.04 -10.51 15.07
CA PHE A 150 -0.16 -9.70 14.21
C PHE A 150 -0.62 -8.24 14.07
N ILE A 151 -1.93 -7.98 14.18
CA ILE A 151 -2.52 -6.64 13.95
C ILE A 151 -2.54 -5.80 15.24
N ARG A 152 -2.62 -6.43 16.42
CA ARG A 152 -2.83 -5.75 17.70
C ARG A 152 -1.70 -4.80 18.14
N ASN A 153 -0.45 -5.05 17.72
CA ASN A 153 0.72 -4.39 18.30
C ASN A 153 1.34 -3.28 17.42
N THR A 154 0.85 -3.05 16.20
CA THR A 154 1.52 -2.17 15.21
C THR A 154 0.70 -0.96 14.75
N LEU A 155 -0.64 -1.03 14.69
CA LEU A 155 -1.47 0.08 14.16
C LEU A 155 -2.61 0.51 15.08
N GLY A 156 -2.61 1.80 15.44
CA GLY A 156 -3.70 2.41 16.21
C GLY A 156 -4.84 2.98 15.36
N LYS A 157 -6.07 2.89 15.89
CA LYS A 157 -7.21 3.82 15.69
C LYS A 157 -7.70 4.18 14.28
N VAL A 158 -7.38 3.42 13.23
CA VAL A 158 -8.01 3.58 11.89
C VAL A 158 -8.90 2.40 11.48
N PHE A 159 -9.03 1.37 12.34
CA PHE A 159 -9.73 0.12 12.01
C PHE A 159 -11.17 0.00 12.58
N ASP A 160 -11.67 1.01 13.30
CA ASP A 160 -12.94 0.92 14.05
C ASP A 160 -14.22 0.87 13.18
N SER A 161 -14.15 1.08 11.85
CA SER A 161 -15.31 0.97 10.95
C SER A 161 -15.46 -0.39 10.24
N LEU A 162 -14.58 -1.36 10.51
CA LEU A 162 -14.40 -2.54 9.64
C LEU A 162 -15.08 -3.84 10.14
N TYR A 163 -16.20 -3.71 10.84
CA TYR A 163 -17.09 -4.83 11.21
C TYR A 163 -18.31 -4.95 10.27
N SER A 164 -18.18 -4.49 9.03
CA SER A 164 -19.23 -4.57 8.00
C SER A 164 -19.38 -6.02 7.51
N THR A 165 -20.42 -6.72 7.95
CA THR A 165 -20.71 -8.12 7.57
C THR A 165 -21.23 -8.28 6.14
N GLY A 166 -21.27 -7.19 5.37
CA GLY A 166 -21.78 -7.13 4.00
C GLY A 166 -20.78 -6.53 3.01
N GLU A 167 -19.48 -6.54 3.29
CA GLU A 167 -18.44 -6.08 2.37
C GLU A 167 -17.45 -7.20 2.02
N ARG A 168 -16.97 -7.18 0.77
CA ARG A 168 -15.90 -8.05 0.26
C ARG A 168 -14.83 -7.17 -0.35
N ASP A 169 -13.57 -7.50 -0.06
CA ASP A 169 -12.42 -6.85 -0.67
C ASP A 169 -11.61 -7.86 -1.49
N LYS A 170 -11.07 -7.41 -2.62
CA LYS A 170 -10.15 -8.19 -3.45
C LYS A 170 -9.03 -7.30 -3.97
N PHE A 171 -7.81 -7.83 -3.93
CA PHE A 171 -6.62 -7.10 -4.37
C PHE A 171 -6.01 -7.77 -5.61
N ARG A 172 -5.57 -6.95 -6.55
CA ARG A 172 -4.74 -7.37 -7.68
C ARG A 172 -3.39 -6.68 -7.57
N THR A 173 -2.32 -7.46 -7.62
CA THR A 173 -0.94 -6.98 -7.67
C THR A 173 -0.40 -7.18 -9.07
N ARG A 174 0.30 -6.16 -9.59
CA ARG A 174 0.93 -6.19 -10.91
C ARG A 174 2.36 -5.69 -10.79
N LEU A 175 3.29 -6.49 -11.29
CA LEU A 175 4.72 -6.19 -11.36
C LEU A 175 5.03 -5.74 -12.80
N GLU A 176 5.79 -4.65 -12.95
CA GLU A 176 6.31 -4.18 -14.24
C GLU A 176 7.82 -4.00 -14.13
N ARG A 177 8.58 -4.43 -15.16
CA ARG A 177 10.01 -4.11 -15.22
C ARG A 177 10.16 -2.63 -15.52
N GLY A 178 10.65 -1.89 -14.53
CA GLY A 178 10.98 -0.47 -14.64
C GLY A 178 12.35 -0.26 -15.29
N PRO A 179 12.77 1.01 -15.46
CA PRO A 179 14.11 1.33 -15.95
C PRO A 179 15.20 0.81 -15.00
N ASN A 180 16.40 0.64 -15.53
CA ASN A 180 17.62 0.30 -14.76
C ASN A 180 17.52 -0.98 -13.91
N GLY A 181 16.70 -1.96 -14.32
CA GLY A 181 16.53 -3.23 -13.61
C GLY A 181 15.66 -3.14 -12.35
N THR A 182 14.91 -2.06 -12.17
CA THR A 182 13.91 -1.94 -11.10
C THR A 182 12.63 -2.71 -11.44
N THR A 183 11.82 -2.98 -10.41
CA THR A 183 10.43 -3.44 -10.56
C THR A 183 9.50 -2.41 -9.96
N GLU A 184 8.46 -2.05 -10.70
CA GLU A 184 7.34 -1.22 -10.28
C GLU A 184 6.19 -2.15 -9.84
N ILE A 185 5.75 -2.04 -8.60
CA ILE A 185 4.71 -2.90 -8.00
C ILE A 185 3.46 -2.06 -7.75
N PHE A 186 2.39 -2.39 -8.46
CA PHE A 186 1.08 -1.77 -8.36
C PHE A 186 0.15 -2.68 -7.53
N ILE A 187 -0.62 -2.11 -6.61
CA ILE A 187 -1.70 -2.80 -5.89
C ILE A 187 -3.00 -2.03 -6.17
N SER A 188 -4.01 -2.71 -6.72
CA SER A 188 -5.34 -2.15 -6.97
C SER A 188 -6.40 -2.86 -6.13
N HIS A 189 -7.33 -2.09 -5.56
CA HIS A 189 -8.46 -2.60 -4.80
C HIS A 189 -9.73 -2.71 -5.67
N ARG A 190 -10.48 -3.82 -5.52
CA ARG A 190 -11.88 -3.93 -5.93
C ARG A 190 -12.71 -4.40 -4.74
N GLY A 191 -13.77 -3.66 -4.45
CA GLY A 191 -14.73 -4.03 -3.41
C GLY A 191 -16.06 -4.49 -4.00
N ALA A 192 -16.82 -5.24 -3.21
CA ALA A 192 -18.24 -5.49 -3.43
C ALA A 192 -18.99 -5.30 -2.10
N GLU A 193 -20.23 -4.84 -2.17
CA GLU A 193 -21.13 -4.68 -1.04
C GLU A 193 -22.43 -5.46 -1.25
N GLU A 194 -22.99 -5.99 -0.17
CA GLU A 194 -24.24 -6.73 -0.17
C GLU A 194 -25.42 -5.76 -0.13
N VAL A 195 -26.10 -5.61 -1.27
CA VAL A 195 -27.28 -4.76 -1.39
C VAL A 195 -28.53 -5.61 -1.27
N LEU A 196 -29.40 -5.25 -0.33
CA LEU A 196 -30.73 -5.87 -0.21
C LEU A 196 -31.69 -5.28 -1.26
N THR A 197 -32.31 -6.17 -2.02
CA THR A 197 -33.21 -5.92 -3.14
C THR A 197 -34.57 -6.58 -2.89
N GLY A 198 -35.59 -6.15 -3.62
CA GLY A 198 -36.98 -6.54 -3.39
C GLY A 198 -37.76 -5.57 -2.50
N SER A 199 -39.08 -5.60 -2.58
CA SER A 199 -39.97 -4.61 -1.95
C SER A 199 -39.99 -4.69 -0.42
N ALA A 200 -39.60 -5.83 0.15
CA ALA A 200 -39.41 -6.06 1.58
C ALA A 200 -37.95 -6.40 1.96
N LYS A 201 -36.98 -6.12 1.07
CA LYS A 201 -35.53 -6.39 1.23
C LYS A 201 -35.19 -7.88 1.41
N GLU A 202 -35.97 -8.75 0.79
CA GLU A 202 -35.92 -10.21 0.93
C GLU A 202 -34.78 -10.92 0.17
N THR A 203 -34.14 -10.26 -0.79
CA THR A 203 -33.06 -10.85 -1.62
C THR A 203 -31.77 -10.05 -1.47
N SER A 204 -30.63 -10.71 -1.27
CA SER A 204 -29.32 -10.04 -1.25
C SER A 204 -28.53 -10.25 -2.55
N VAL A 205 -27.90 -9.19 -3.04
CA VAL A 205 -27.08 -9.21 -4.27
C VAL A 205 -25.79 -8.44 -4.05
N TRP A 206 -24.67 -9.10 -4.33
CA TRP A 206 -23.35 -8.48 -4.31
C TRP A 206 -23.19 -7.51 -5.48
N THR A 207 -23.08 -6.23 -5.16
CA THR A 207 -22.92 -5.11 -6.11
C THR A 207 -21.49 -4.58 -6.01
N ALA A 208 -20.89 -4.18 -7.13
CA ALA A 208 -19.54 -3.62 -7.12
C ALA A 208 -19.54 -2.24 -6.43
N ARG A 209 -18.65 -2.05 -5.44
CA ARG A 209 -18.43 -0.75 -4.77
C ARG A 209 -17.16 -0.08 -5.32
N PRO A 210 -16.99 1.25 -5.20
CA PRO A 210 -15.79 1.94 -5.63
C PRO A 210 -14.50 1.36 -5.03
N SER A 211 -13.41 1.38 -5.79
CA SER A 211 -12.06 1.11 -5.30
C SER A 211 -11.68 2.07 -4.15
N ASP A 212 -10.79 1.62 -3.26
CA ASP A 212 -10.37 2.38 -2.08
C ASP A 212 -8.87 2.66 -2.15
N PRO A 213 -8.45 3.87 -2.55
CA PRO A 213 -7.03 4.25 -2.61
C PRO A 213 -6.32 4.30 -1.25
N GLY A 214 -7.08 4.33 -0.15
CA GLY A 214 -6.56 4.22 1.22
C GLY A 214 -6.15 2.79 1.55
N LEU A 215 -6.96 1.80 1.18
CA LEU A 215 -6.58 0.38 1.29
C LEU A 215 -5.40 0.04 0.36
N GLU A 216 -5.39 0.54 -0.87
CA GLU A 216 -4.22 0.39 -1.78
C GLU A 216 -2.94 0.96 -1.15
N ALA A 217 -3.02 2.14 -0.55
CA ALA A 217 -1.91 2.80 0.15
C ALA A 217 -1.44 2.01 1.39
N GLU A 218 -2.35 1.49 2.20
CA GLU A 218 -2.05 0.70 3.40
C GLU A 218 -1.32 -0.62 3.02
N PHE A 219 -1.79 -1.35 2.01
CA PHE A 219 -1.12 -2.57 1.56
C PHE A 219 0.23 -2.30 0.89
N LEU A 220 0.41 -1.17 0.18
CA LEU A 220 1.73 -0.75 -0.30
C LEU A 220 2.70 -0.47 0.87
N ALA A 221 2.25 0.23 1.92
CA ALA A 221 3.08 0.48 3.11
C ALA A 221 3.48 -0.83 3.81
N ARG A 222 2.54 -1.78 3.96
CA ARG A 222 2.83 -3.10 4.55
C ARG A 222 3.80 -3.91 3.70
N LEU A 223 3.68 -3.86 2.37
CA LEU A 223 4.59 -4.54 1.45
C LEU A 223 6.01 -3.95 1.55
N MET A 224 6.15 -2.62 1.67
CA MET A 224 7.47 -2.00 1.94
C MET A 224 8.10 -2.56 3.23
N VAL A 225 7.32 -2.69 4.30
CA VAL A 225 7.81 -3.27 5.57
C VAL A 225 8.22 -4.74 5.41
N ARG A 226 7.42 -5.54 4.69
CA ARG A 226 7.74 -6.95 4.38
C ARG A 226 9.02 -7.11 3.55
N LEU A 227 9.37 -6.09 2.75
CA LEU A 227 10.61 -6.01 1.96
C LEU A 227 11.80 -5.39 2.73
N GLY A 228 11.60 -5.00 4.00
CA GLY A 228 12.65 -4.55 4.92
C GLY A 228 12.70 -3.04 5.18
N ALA A 229 11.69 -2.26 4.77
CA ALA A 229 11.59 -0.86 5.18
C ALA A 229 11.16 -0.72 6.65
N GLU A 230 11.62 0.35 7.32
CA GLU A 230 11.10 0.74 8.63
C GLU A 230 9.63 1.19 8.51
N GLU A 231 8.77 0.74 9.42
CA GLU A 231 7.32 1.01 9.39
C GLU A 231 6.96 2.49 9.34
N THR A 232 7.65 3.32 10.13
CA THR A 232 7.46 4.78 10.16
C THR A 232 7.79 5.40 8.80
N LYS A 233 8.89 4.97 8.17
CA LYS A 233 9.36 5.43 6.86
C LYS A 233 8.45 4.95 5.74
N ALA A 234 7.96 3.71 5.79
CA ALA A 234 7.03 3.15 4.82
C ALA A 234 5.71 3.96 4.79
N LYS A 235 5.08 4.18 5.96
CA LYS A 235 3.88 5.01 6.07
C LYS A 235 4.12 6.44 5.60
N ALA A 236 5.25 7.04 5.99
CA ALA A 236 5.62 8.40 5.56
C ALA A 236 5.87 8.50 4.04
N ALA A 237 6.48 7.49 3.41
CA ALA A 237 6.72 7.44 1.97
C ALA A 237 5.41 7.37 1.18
N VAL A 238 4.46 6.53 1.60
CA VAL A 238 3.14 6.41 0.97
C VAL A 238 2.30 7.68 1.13
N ALA A 239 2.33 8.29 2.33
CA ALA A 239 1.56 9.49 2.63
C ALA A 239 2.08 10.73 1.88
N ASN A 240 3.40 10.95 1.89
CA ASN A 240 4.04 12.16 1.36
C ASN A 240 4.47 12.05 -0.10
N ALA A 241 4.15 10.95 -0.79
CA ALA A 241 4.47 10.80 -2.21
C ALA A 241 3.88 11.97 -3.03
N PRO A 242 4.70 12.69 -3.82
CA PRO A 242 4.26 13.87 -4.56
C PRO A 242 3.29 13.48 -5.67
N SER A 243 2.14 14.16 -5.77
CA SER A 243 1.17 13.93 -6.84
C SER A 243 1.34 14.94 -7.97
N LEU A 244 1.61 14.44 -9.17
CA LEU A 244 1.37 15.21 -10.39
C LEU A 244 -0.14 15.16 -10.71
N GLN A 245 -0.72 16.31 -11.06
CA GLN A 245 -2.10 16.38 -11.54
C GLN A 245 -2.11 16.24 -13.06
N ALA A 246 -2.82 15.25 -13.58
CA ALA A 246 -3.09 15.13 -15.01
C ALA A 246 -4.53 15.50 -15.33
N ARG A 247 -4.82 15.57 -16.63
CA ARG A 247 -6.16 15.83 -17.14
C ARG A 247 -6.45 14.80 -18.22
N SER A 248 -7.42 13.92 -17.99
CA SER A 248 -8.02 13.13 -19.05
C SER A 248 -9.27 13.81 -19.61
N LYS A 249 -9.53 13.62 -20.90
CA LYS A 249 -10.70 14.15 -21.62
C LYS A 249 -11.21 13.07 -22.56
N LEU A 250 -12.49 12.70 -22.41
CA LEU A 250 -13.19 11.87 -23.39
C LEU A 250 -13.52 12.73 -24.62
N LEU A 251 -12.96 12.37 -25.77
CA LEU A 251 -13.22 12.98 -27.07
C LEU A 251 -14.14 12.07 -27.86
N LYS A 252 -15.29 12.58 -28.31
CA LYS A 252 -16.22 11.84 -29.18
C LYS A 252 -16.11 12.37 -30.61
N ALA A 253 -15.95 11.47 -31.58
CA ALA A 253 -15.93 11.79 -33.00
C ALA A 253 -16.75 10.77 -33.81
N ALA A 254 -17.21 11.16 -35.00
CA ALA A 254 -17.98 10.29 -35.89
C ALA A 254 -17.20 9.05 -36.38
N THR A 255 -15.86 9.10 -36.30
CA THR A 255 -14.94 8.00 -36.63
C THR A 255 -14.60 7.11 -35.43
N GLY A 256 -15.18 7.37 -34.25
CA GLY A 256 -14.93 6.65 -32.99
C GLY A 256 -14.55 7.60 -31.85
N SER A 257 -14.85 7.19 -30.61
CA SER A 257 -14.44 7.90 -29.41
C SER A 257 -13.00 7.56 -29.00
N SER A 258 -12.36 8.45 -28.24
CA SER A 258 -11.04 8.25 -27.64
C SER A 258 -10.92 8.97 -26.30
N VAL A 259 -9.97 8.57 -25.46
CA VAL A 259 -9.60 9.36 -24.27
C VAL A 259 -8.24 9.98 -24.52
N GLN A 260 -8.16 11.31 -24.48
CA GLN A 260 -6.89 12.02 -24.42
C GLN A 260 -6.46 12.13 -22.96
N VAL A 261 -5.17 11.89 -22.69
CA VAL A 261 -4.50 12.21 -21.42
C VAL A 261 -3.39 13.20 -21.74
N ASP A 262 -3.33 14.31 -21.01
CA ASP A 262 -2.30 15.35 -21.17
C ASP A 262 -0.96 14.89 -20.51
N GLU A 263 -0.46 13.71 -20.91
CA GLU A 263 0.79 13.08 -20.46
C GLU A 263 1.52 12.27 -21.55
N SER A 264 2.82 12.03 -21.35
CA SER A 264 3.62 11.14 -22.20
C SER A 264 3.17 9.67 -22.14
N PHE A 265 3.50 8.91 -23.19
CA PHE A 265 3.14 7.49 -23.35
C PHE A 265 3.43 6.67 -22.10
N ASP A 266 4.63 6.82 -21.51
CA ASP A 266 5.07 6.00 -20.39
C ASP A 266 4.25 6.21 -19.11
N ARG A 267 3.68 7.41 -18.90
CA ARG A 267 2.78 7.69 -17.77
C ARG A 267 1.37 7.18 -18.08
N ALA A 268 0.84 7.55 -19.25
CA ALA A 268 -0.47 7.13 -19.71
C ALA A 268 -0.63 5.59 -19.76
N TRP A 269 0.40 4.87 -20.19
CA TRP A 269 0.46 3.40 -20.20
C TRP A 269 0.20 2.83 -18.80
N ARG A 270 1.05 3.17 -17.82
CA ARG A 270 0.93 2.71 -16.42
C ARG A 270 -0.45 3.02 -15.83
N ARG A 271 -0.95 4.23 -16.09
CA ARG A 271 -2.26 4.68 -15.62
C ARG A 271 -3.42 3.89 -16.21
N VAL A 272 -3.37 3.58 -17.51
CA VAL A 272 -4.37 2.72 -18.19
C VAL A 272 -4.35 1.31 -17.59
N GLY A 273 -3.17 0.74 -17.34
CA GLY A 273 -3.05 -0.55 -16.65
C GLY A 273 -3.77 -0.58 -15.30
N LEU A 274 -3.60 0.45 -14.47
CA LEU A 274 -4.30 0.52 -13.17
C LEU A 274 -5.80 0.81 -13.32
N ALA A 275 -6.20 1.66 -14.26
CA ALA A 275 -7.61 1.94 -14.55
C ALA A 275 -8.37 0.66 -14.97
N LEU A 276 -7.74 -0.18 -15.80
CA LEU A 276 -8.29 -1.49 -16.20
C LEU A 276 -8.48 -2.42 -15.01
N ASP A 277 -7.50 -2.49 -14.11
CA ASP A 277 -7.56 -3.35 -12.93
C ASP A 277 -8.65 -2.90 -11.93
N ARG A 278 -8.78 -1.58 -11.68
CA ARG A 278 -9.82 -1.01 -10.80
C ARG A 278 -11.23 -1.21 -11.34
N VAL A 279 -11.46 -1.00 -12.64
CA VAL A 279 -12.77 -1.27 -13.29
C VAL A 279 -13.05 -2.77 -13.40
N GLY A 280 -12.04 -3.63 -13.21
CA GLY A 280 -12.19 -5.08 -13.16
C GLY A 280 -12.18 -5.75 -14.53
N PHE A 281 -11.58 -5.12 -15.55
CA PHE A 281 -11.23 -5.82 -16.78
C PHE A 281 -10.27 -6.96 -16.46
N THR A 282 -10.47 -8.12 -17.09
CA THR A 282 -9.42 -9.15 -17.09
C THR A 282 -8.41 -8.76 -18.17
N VAL A 283 -7.24 -8.24 -17.79
CA VAL A 283 -6.13 -8.09 -18.73
C VAL A 283 -5.54 -9.48 -18.97
N GLU A 284 -5.69 -10.02 -20.18
CA GLU A 284 -5.17 -11.32 -20.59
C GLU A 284 -3.68 -11.23 -20.97
N ASP A 285 -3.29 -10.16 -21.65
CA ASP A 285 -1.91 -9.92 -22.10
C ASP A 285 -1.66 -8.40 -22.32
N ARG A 286 -0.40 -8.00 -22.50
CA ARG A 286 0.02 -6.62 -22.74
C ARG A 286 1.31 -6.52 -23.55
N ASP A 287 1.28 -5.73 -24.62
CA ASP A 287 2.46 -5.37 -25.41
C ASP A 287 2.73 -3.86 -25.26
N ARG A 288 3.71 -3.51 -24.43
CA ARG A 288 4.15 -2.12 -24.25
C ARG A 288 4.84 -1.55 -25.49
N SER A 289 5.44 -2.38 -26.35
CA SER A 289 6.10 -1.92 -27.58
C SER A 289 5.10 -1.45 -28.63
N GLN A 290 3.94 -2.11 -28.70
CA GLN A 290 2.82 -1.73 -29.56
C GLN A 290 1.81 -0.79 -28.88
N GLY A 291 1.92 -0.62 -27.56
CA GLY A 291 0.98 0.15 -26.76
C GLY A 291 -0.41 -0.52 -26.65
N ILE A 292 -0.46 -1.85 -26.54
CA ILE A 292 -1.71 -2.63 -26.55
C ILE A 292 -1.91 -3.41 -25.25
N TYR A 293 -3.04 -3.20 -24.57
CA TYR A 293 -3.56 -4.15 -23.57
C TYR A 293 -4.63 -5.05 -24.21
N PHE A 294 -4.47 -6.36 -24.08
CA PHE A 294 -5.48 -7.34 -24.47
C PHE A 294 -6.40 -7.59 -23.27
N VAL A 295 -7.67 -7.21 -23.39
CA VAL A 295 -8.61 -7.19 -22.27
C VAL A 295 -9.89 -7.93 -22.60
N ARG A 296 -10.41 -8.60 -21.58
CA ARG A 296 -11.70 -9.27 -21.61
C ARG A 296 -12.70 -8.45 -20.79
N TYR A 297 -13.78 -8.01 -21.42
CA TYR A 297 -14.80 -7.15 -20.82
C TYR A 297 -16.14 -7.88 -20.64
N VAL A 298 -16.79 -7.64 -19.51
CA VAL A 298 -18.15 -8.08 -19.19
C VAL A 298 -18.97 -6.84 -18.84
N ASP A 299 -20.06 -6.58 -19.57
CA ASP A 299 -21.00 -5.52 -19.23
C ASP A 299 -21.91 -6.02 -18.09
N GLN A 300 -21.52 -5.71 -16.85
CA GLN A 300 -22.23 -6.15 -15.64
C GLN A 300 -23.71 -5.72 -15.62
N ASN A 301 -24.08 -4.65 -16.34
CA ASN A 301 -25.47 -4.20 -16.46
C ASN A 301 -26.32 -5.08 -17.38
N GLN A 302 -25.71 -5.89 -18.25
CA GLN A 302 -26.42 -6.90 -19.04
C GLN A 302 -26.62 -8.19 -18.23
N ASP A 303 -25.61 -8.63 -17.47
CA ASP A 303 -25.74 -9.82 -16.62
C ASP A 303 -26.76 -9.64 -15.47
N ALA A 304 -26.95 -8.43 -14.96
CA ALA A 304 -28.04 -8.13 -14.01
C ALA A 304 -29.43 -8.32 -14.66
N LYS A 305 -29.65 -7.77 -15.86
CA LYS A 305 -30.92 -7.87 -16.60
C LYS A 305 -31.23 -9.28 -17.09
N ASP A 306 -30.20 -10.03 -17.47
CA ASP A 306 -30.33 -11.43 -17.87
C ASP A 306 -30.61 -12.35 -16.68
N LYS A 307 -30.22 -11.97 -15.45
CA LYS A 307 -30.60 -12.69 -14.22
C LYS A 307 -32.04 -12.40 -13.79
N GLU A 308 -32.52 -11.16 -13.91
CA GLU A 308 -33.93 -10.82 -13.59
C GLU A 308 -34.93 -11.42 -14.59
N SER A 309 -34.54 -11.58 -15.86
CA SER A 309 -35.38 -12.22 -16.89
C SER A 309 -35.28 -13.76 -16.92
N GLY A 310 -34.40 -14.35 -16.10
CA GLY A 310 -34.18 -15.78 -15.93
C GLY A 310 -35.27 -16.51 -15.13
N GLY A 311 -36.55 -16.29 -15.46
CA GLY A 311 -37.67 -16.99 -14.83
C GLY A 311 -37.59 -18.51 -14.99
N PHE A 312 -38.16 -19.25 -14.02
CA PHE A 312 -38.05 -20.71 -13.79
C PHE A 312 -38.29 -21.66 -15.00
N PHE A 313 -38.77 -21.15 -16.13
CA PHE A 313 -39.06 -21.90 -17.35
C PHE A 313 -38.00 -21.78 -18.46
N SER A 314 -36.98 -20.91 -18.32
CA SER A 314 -35.96 -20.68 -19.35
C SER A 314 -34.99 -21.86 -19.57
N ASN A 315 -34.86 -22.75 -18.58
CA ASN A 315 -33.90 -23.87 -18.61
C ASN A 315 -34.30 -25.08 -19.46
N LEU A 316 -35.48 -25.11 -20.10
CA LEU A 316 -35.91 -26.28 -20.88
C LEU A 316 -35.66 -26.21 -22.39
N PHE A 317 -35.28 -25.04 -22.93
CA PHE A 317 -35.14 -24.84 -24.39
C PHE A 317 -33.80 -24.24 -24.85
N SER A 318 -32.89 -23.87 -23.94
CA SER A 318 -31.55 -23.37 -24.29
C SER A 318 -30.53 -24.50 -24.48
N SER A 319 -30.80 -25.38 -25.45
CA SER A 319 -29.77 -26.30 -25.95
C SER A 319 -29.04 -25.65 -27.14
N LYS A 320 -27.70 -25.75 -27.12
CA LYS A 320 -26.74 -25.29 -28.15
C LYS A 320 -26.38 -23.79 -28.14
N ASN A 321 -25.15 -23.56 -27.65
CA ASN A 321 -24.28 -22.41 -27.95
C ASN A 321 -24.77 -21.01 -27.57
N LYS A 322 -24.60 -20.69 -26.28
CA LYS A 322 -24.02 -19.39 -25.87
C LYS A 322 -23.38 -19.54 -24.50
N ASP A 323 -22.15 -20.04 -24.48
CA ASP A 323 -21.22 -19.57 -23.46
C ASP A 323 -21.22 -18.05 -23.52
N LYS A 324 -21.49 -17.38 -22.39
CA LYS A 324 -21.32 -15.93 -22.27
C LYS A 324 -19.82 -15.61 -22.24
N THR A 325 -19.15 -15.84 -23.37
CA THR A 325 -17.74 -15.52 -23.56
C THR A 325 -17.59 -14.01 -23.53
N ALA A 326 -17.20 -13.50 -22.37
CA ALA A 326 -16.78 -12.12 -22.15
C ALA A 326 -15.91 -11.65 -23.32
N ALA A 327 -16.30 -10.55 -23.97
CA ALA A 327 -15.75 -10.18 -25.26
C ALA A 327 -14.31 -9.66 -25.14
N ARG A 328 -13.47 -10.05 -26.10
CA ARG A 328 -12.07 -9.61 -26.20
C ARG A 328 -11.97 -8.29 -26.96
N TYR A 329 -11.29 -7.34 -26.34
CA TYR A 329 -10.97 -6.03 -26.88
C TYR A 329 -9.48 -5.76 -26.74
N ARG A 330 -8.97 -4.83 -27.54
CA ARG A 330 -7.61 -4.31 -27.43
C ARG A 330 -7.69 -2.84 -27.07
N ILE A 331 -7.11 -2.43 -25.95
CA ILE A 331 -7.00 -1.03 -25.55
C ILE A 331 -5.66 -0.52 -26.04
N VAL A 332 -5.70 0.44 -26.97
CA VAL A 332 -4.51 0.94 -27.67
C VAL A 332 -4.18 2.33 -27.18
N VAL A 333 -2.99 2.49 -26.61
CA VAL A 333 -2.42 3.74 -26.09
C VAL A 333 -1.34 4.22 -27.06
N LYS A 334 -1.44 5.47 -27.53
CA LYS A 334 -0.45 6.10 -28.42
C LYS A 334 -0.07 7.48 -27.91
N GLY A 335 1.22 7.70 -27.63
CA GLY A 335 1.75 8.99 -27.22
C GLY A 335 2.31 9.81 -28.39
N THR A 336 2.19 11.13 -28.29
CA THR A 336 2.81 12.14 -29.14
C THR A 336 3.28 13.29 -28.26
N GLY A 337 4.57 13.29 -27.88
CA GLY A 337 5.10 14.24 -26.89
C GLY A 337 4.49 14.00 -25.51
N ASP A 338 4.04 15.07 -24.85
CA ASP A 338 3.34 15.04 -23.55
C ASP A 338 1.81 14.89 -23.68
N VAL A 339 1.32 14.26 -24.75
CA VAL A 339 -0.10 13.92 -24.91
C VAL A 339 -0.24 12.48 -25.38
N SER A 340 -1.18 11.73 -24.82
CA SER A 340 -1.46 10.34 -25.18
C SER A 340 -2.95 10.12 -25.49
N GLY A 341 -3.23 9.44 -26.60
CA GLY A 341 -4.57 9.03 -27.00
C GLY A 341 -4.81 7.55 -26.71
N ILE A 342 -5.98 7.24 -26.16
CA ILE A 342 -6.44 5.88 -25.83
C ILE A 342 -7.66 5.57 -26.69
N THR A 343 -7.64 4.42 -27.36
CA THR A 343 -8.70 3.94 -28.26
C THR A 343 -9.02 2.47 -28.01
N VAL A 344 -10.21 2.03 -28.42
CA VAL A 344 -10.61 0.62 -28.36
C VAL A 344 -10.58 0.02 -29.76
N GLN A 345 -10.06 -1.20 -29.86
CA GLN A 345 -10.17 -2.05 -31.03
C GLN A 345 -10.84 -3.37 -30.64
N ASN A 346 -11.43 -4.03 -31.63
CA ASN A 346 -11.98 -5.37 -31.48
C ASN A 346 -10.86 -6.43 -31.39
N ASN A 347 -11.23 -7.70 -31.18
CA ASN A 347 -10.28 -8.81 -31.13
C ASN A 347 -9.38 -8.92 -32.39
N ASP A 348 -9.84 -8.47 -33.55
CA ASP A 348 -9.09 -8.50 -34.82
C ASP A 348 -8.16 -7.29 -35.03
N GLY A 349 -8.15 -6.32 -34.09
CA GLY A 349 -7.38 -5.08 -34.21
C GLY A 349 -8.02 -4.00 -35.08
N LYS A 350 -9.29 -4.14 -35.46
CA LYS A 350 -10.06 -3.08 -36.15
C LYS A 350 -10.60 -2.10 -35.12
N ALA A 351 -10.73 -0.83 -35.50
CA ALA A 351 -11.32 0.21 -34.64
C ALA A 351 -12.74 -0.18 -34.19
N GLU A 352 -13.00 -0.07 -32.90
CA GLU A 352 -14.26 -0.46 -32.27
C GLU A 352 -15.07 0.80 -31.97
N VAL A 353 -16.20 0.96 -32.64
CA VAL A 353 -17.04 2.18 -32.63
C VAL A 353 -18.44 1.93 -32.03
N SER A 354 -18.65 0.77 -31.41
CA SER A 354 -19.92 0.44 -30.75
C SER A 354 -20.13 1.24 -29.45
N GLN A 355 -21.37 1.22 -28.95
CA GLN A 355 -21.71 1.75 -27.63
C GLN A 355 -20.90 1.08 -26.49
N THR A 356 -20.39 -0.14 -26.71
CA THR A 356 -19.49 -0.82 -25.76
C THR A 356 -18.12 -0.15 -25.72
N ALA A 357 -17.59 0.32 -26.85
CA ALA A 357 -16.37 1.13 -26.91
C ALA A 357 -16.52 2.41 -26.07
N ASP A 358 -17.64 3.12 -26.26
CA ASP A 358 -18.00 4.34 -25.53
C ASP A 358 -18.08 4.11 -24.01
N LYS A 359 -18.66 2.98 -23.57
CA LYS A 359 -18.70 2.57 -22.16
C LYS A 359 -17.29 2.31 -21.61
N ILE A 360 -16.47 1.52 -22.32
CA ILE A 360 -15.10 1.20 -21.93
C ILE A 360 -14.26 2.48 -21.79
N LEU A 361 -14.34 3.40 -22.77
CA LEU A 361 -13.62 4.67 -22.75
C LEU A 361 -14.14 5.63 -21.67
N GLY A 362 -15.45 5.62 -21.38
CA GLY A 362 -16.02 6.37 -20.24
C GLY A 362 -15.44 5.89 -18.90
N LEU A 363 -15.48 4.58 -18.66
CA LEU A 363 -14.93 3.96 -17.45
C LEU A 363 -13.42 4.23 -17.29
N LEU A 364 -12.66 4.13 -18.37
CA LEU A 364 -11.23 4.49 -18.36
C LEU A 364 -11.03 5.99 -18.07
N ASN A 365 -11.75 6.88 -18.75
CA ASN A 365 -11.65 8.32 -18.51
C ASN A 365 -11.95 8.69 -17.06
N ASP A 366 -12.92 8.06 -16.41
CA ASP A 366 -13.27 8.36 -15.01
C ASP A 366 -12.21 7.88 -14.01
N GLN A 367 -11.38 6.90 -14.38
CA GLN A 367 -10.22 6.46 -13.59
C GLN A 367 -8.92 7.24 -13.88
N LEU A 368 -8.89 8.04 -14.96
CA LEU A 368 -7.71 8.77 -15.44
C LEU A 368 -7.72 10.27 -15.08
N LYS A 369 -8.83 10.76 -14.53
CA LYS A 369 -8.97 12.07 -13.86
C LYS A 369 -8.18 12.11 -12.55
#